data_AF-A0A3E0Q455-F1
#
_entry.id   AF-A0A3E0Q455-F1
#
_cell.length_a   1.000
_cell.length_b   1.000
_cell.length_c   1.000
_cell.angle_alpha   90.00
_cell.angle_beta   90.00
_cell.angle_gamma   90.00
#
_symmetry.space_group_name_H-M   'P 1'
#
loop_
_entity.id
_entity.type
_entity.pdbx_description
1 polymer ?
#
loop_
_entity_poly.entity_id
_entity_poly.type
_entity_poly.pdbx_seq_one_letter_code
_entity_poly.pdbx_strand_id
1 'polypeptide(L)'
;MRSRRFSFLAGWAAVILLAVAGFAAFGTSSDTSADVDFEAASASLGHTTGTYAGLTFALFAEPLVTAAAADESGASETVEEDSQTVSDASTGTIASPSGWLSEVQVRALVTEYFTPEDVNTAVRIAWCESRFDPEALDLRTGAVGLFQHLPQYWEERADNAGFPGADPTDPEASTAAAAWAVYNGGGWDIFACRA
;
A
#
# COMPACT_ATOMS: atom_id res chain seq x y z
N MET A 1 52.43 -28.20 13.08
CA MET A 1 51.38 -29.22 13.10
C MET A 1 50.08 -28.60 12.58
N ARG A 2 49.49 -29.26 11.58
CA ARG A 2 48.05 -29.29 11.23
C ARG A 2 47.39 -28.00 10.69
N SER A 3 47.67 -27.75 9.42
CA SER A 3 46.75 -27.15 8.44
C SER A 3 45.52 -28.06 8.20
N ARG A 4 44.31 -27.50 8.33
CA ARG A 4 43.02 -28.06 7.88
C ARG A 4 42.02 -26.89 7.76
N ARG A 5 41.21 -26.68 6.72
CA ARG A 5 40.93 -27.34 5.44
C ARG A 5 40.18 -26.33 4.55
N PHE A 6 40.71 -26.06 3.36
CA PHE A 6 39.94 -25.63 2.20
C PHE A 6 38.95 -26.75 1.86
N SER A 7 37.64 -26.58 2.14
CA SER A 7 36.63 -27.60 1.83
C SER A 7 35.20 -27.04 1.71
N PHE A 8 35.00 -25.91 1.03
CA PHE A 8 33.64 -25.46 0.70
C PHE A 8 33.41 -25.02 -0.76
N LEU A 9 34.39 -25.21 -1.65
CA LEU A 9 34.26 -24.89 -3.09
C LEU A 9 33.92 -26.11 -3.98
N ALA A 10 33.53 -27.25 -3.40
CA ALA A 10 33.25 -28.49 -4.15
C ALA A 10 31.77 -28.94 -4.10
N GLY A 11 30.86 -28.11 -3.57
CA GLY A 11 29.42 -28.44 -3.46
C GLY A 11 28.52 -27.83 -4.53
N TRP A 12 28.99 -26.82 -5.28
CA TRP A 12 28.16 -26.01 -6.18
C TRP A 12 28.26 -26.38 -7.67
N ALA A 13 28.96 -27.46 -8.02
CA ALA A 13 29.13 -27.89 -9.42
C ALA A 13 28.22 -29.06 -9.85
N ALA A 14 27.41 -29.63 -8.93
CA ALA A 14 26.61 -30.83 -9.21
C ALA A 14 25.11 -30.60 -9.43
N VAL A 15 24.60 -29.37 -9.28
CA VAL A 15 23.15 -29.06 -9.49
C VAL A 15 22.87 -28.41 -10.85
N ILE A 16 23.90 -27.97 -11.59
CA ILE A 16 23.74 -27.28 -12.88
C ILE A 16 23.63 -28.25 -14.08
N LEU A 17 23.62 -29.58 -13.88
CA LEU A 17 23.63 -30.58 -14.96
C LEU A 17 22.40 -31.50 -15.03
N LEU A 18 21.21 -31.08 -14.56
CA LEU A 18 20.01 -31.94 -14.60
C LEU A 18 18.67 -31.21 -14.81
N ALA A 19 18.58 -30.31 -15.81
CA ALA A 19 17.29 -29.79 -16.29
C ALA A 19 17.27 -29.35 -17.77
N VAL A 20 18.11 -29.95 -18.62
CA VAL A 20 18.03 -29.82 -20.09
C VAL A 20 17.76 -31.19 -20.69
N ALA A 21 16.51 -31.64 -20.64
CA ALA A 21 15.91 -32.65 -21.52
C ALA A 21 14.53 -33.07 -20.97
N GLY A 22 13.45 -32.54 -21.54
CA GLY A 22 12.13 -33.16 -21.37
C GLY A 22 10.95 -32.21 -21.41
N PHE A 23 10.54 -31.76 -22.60
CA PHE A 23 9.11 -31.56 -22.94
C PHE A 23 8.94 -31.36 -24.46
N ALA A 24 9.27 -32.39 -25.23
CA ALA A 24 8.93 -32.49 -26.65
C ALA A 24 8.13 -33.78 -26.85
N ALA A 25 6.85 -33.78 -26.48
CA ALA A 25 5.89 -34.82 -26.81
C ALA A 25 4.48 -34.46 -26.33
N PHE A 26 3.77 -33.58 -27.03
CA PHE A 26 2.32 -33.68 -27.23
C PHE A 26 1.98 -32.99 -28.55
N GLY A 27 1.93 -33.81 -29.61
CA GLY A 27 1.36 -33.44 -30.89
C GLY A 27 -0.14 -33.74 -30.91
N THR A 28 -0.87 -32.81 -31.53
CA THR A 28 -2.03 -33.02 -32.44
C THR A 28 -3.16 -33.95 -32.00
N SER A 29 -4.27 -33.33 -31.60
CA SER A 29 -5.59 -33.70 -32.12
C SER A 29 -6.27 -32.42 -32.63
N SER A 30 -6.25 -32.25 -33.95
CA SER A 30 -7.16 -31.36 -34.68
C SER A 30 -8.27 -32.22 -35.28
N ASP A 31 -9.52 -31.92 -34.94
CA ASP A 31 -10.71 -32.14 -35.80
C ASP A 31 -11.82 -31.25 -35.21
N THR A 32 -12.02 -30.03 -35.73
CA THR A 32 -12.97 -29.69 -36.81
C THR A 32 -14.42 -29.60 -36.33
N SER A 33 -14.93 -28.36 -36.39
CA SER A 33 -16.30 -27.94 -36.77
C SER A 33 -16.91 -26.98 -35.76
N ALA A 34 -16.97 -25.69 -36.13
CA ALA A 34 -18.20 -24.92 -36.21
C ALA A 34 -17.85 -23.43 -36.25
N ASP A 35 -17.91 -22.87 -37.47
CA ASP A 35 -18.37 -21.49 -37.69
C ASP A 35 -19.61 -21.23 -36.82
N VAL A 36 -19.60 -20.14 -36.06
CA VAL A 36 -20.82 -19.50 -35.61
C VAL A 36 -20.59 -18.00 -35.57
N ASP A 37 -21.23 -17.36 -36.53
CA ASP A 37 -21.36 -15.93 -36.73
C ASP A 37 -21.72 -15.19 -35.44
N PHE A 38 -21.01 -14.09 -35.18
CA PHE A 38 -21.38 -13.12 -34.15
C PHE A 38 -22.45 -12.18 -34.71
N GLU A 39 -23.71 -12.62 -34.68
CA GLU A 39 -24.87 -11.74 -34.82
C GLU A 39 -25.27 -11.23 -33.43
N ALA A 40 -25.11 -9.92 -33.24
CA ALA A 40 -25.59 -9.20 -32.08
C ALA A 40 -27.11 -9.04 -32.15
N ALA A 41 -27.82 -9.51 -31.12
CA ALA A 41 -29.19 -9.09 -30.87
C ALA A 41 -29.42 -8.90 -29.36
N SER A 42 -29.94 -7.71 -29.08
CA SER A 42 -30.33 -7.10 -27.82
C SER A 42 -31.41 -7.83 -27.02
N ALA A 43 -31.26 -7.81 -25.70
CA ALA A 43 -32.34 -7.61 -24.72
C ALA A 43 -31.68 -7.27 -23.35
N SER A 44 -31.51 -5.98 -23.01
CA SER A 44 -32.44 -5.16 -22.22
C SER A 44 -32.85 -5.78 -20.88
N LEU A 45 -32.34 -5.19 -19.78
CA LEU A 45 -32.93 -4.96 -18.43
C LEU A 45 -31.75 -4.72 -17.45
N GLY A 46 -31.28 -3.49 -17.21
CA GLY A 46 -31.82 -2.47 -16.27
C GLY A 46 -31.24 -2.72 -14.85
N HIS A 47 -30.63 -1.80 -14.07
CA HIS A 47 -30.88 -0.37 -13.89
C HIS A 47 -29.64 0.36 -13.26
N THR A 48 -29.45 1.61 -13.68
CA THR A 48 -28.87 2.79 -12.98
C THR A 48 -27.37 2.84 -12.62
N THR A 49 -26.58 3.40 -13.53
CA THR A 49 -25.38 4.22 -13.21
C THR A 49 -25.63 5.65 -13.68
N GLY A 50 -25.80 6.57 -12.73
CA GLY A 50 -25.95 7.99 -13.02
C GLY A 50 -24.61 8.63 -13.39
N THR A 51 -24.51 9.10 -14.63
CA THR A 51 -23.51 10.06 -15.08
C THR A 51 -24.24 11.36 -15.40
N TYR A 52 -23.91 12.44 -14.71
CA TYR A 52 -24.23 13.80 -15.19
C TYR A 52 -22.90 14.45 -15.54
N ALA A 53 -22.59 14.44 -16.84
CA ALA A 53 -21.58 15.29 -17.44
C ALA A 53 -22.28 16.13 -18.52
N GLY A 54 -22.05 17.45 -18.49
CA GLY A 54 -22.40 18.35 -19.58
C GLY A 54 -23.49 19.36 -19.26
N LEU A 55 -23.16 20.39 -18.47
CA LEU A 55 -23.90 21.66 -18.55
C LEU A 55 -23.38 22.42 -19.77
N THR A 56 -24.17 22.39 -20.84
CA THR A 56 -24.03 23.25 -22.01
C THR A 56 -24.53 24.64 -21.69
N PHE A 57 -23.69 25.63 -22.00
CA PHE A 57 -23.99 27.05 -21.95
C PHE A 57 -24.90 27.41 -23.14
N ALA A 58 -26.11 27.91 -22.88
CA ALA A 58 -26.91 28.61 -23.88
C ALA A 58 -27.73 29.73 -23.23
N LEU A 59 -27.36 30.95 -23.61
CA LEU A 59 -28.13 32.19 -23.53
C LEU A 59 -29.60 31.95 -23.91
N PHE A 60 -30.56 32.65 -23.29
CA PHE A 60 -31.66 33.39 -23.94
C PHE A 60 -32.68 33.93 -22.91
N ALA A 61 -32.77 35.26 -22.87
CA ALA A 61 -33.96 36.11 -22.73
C ALA A 61 -35.05 35.81 -21.67
N GLU A 62 -35.21 36.76 -20.74
CA GLU A 62 -36.45 37.12 -20.00
C GLU A 62 -37.63 37.44 -20.97
N PRO A 63 -38.93 37.58 -20.57
CA PRO A 63 -39.42 38.03 -19.24
C PRO A 63 -40.80 37.50 -18.73
N LEU A 64 -41.21 38.03 -17.57
CA LEU A 64 -42.59 38.49 -17.20
C LEU A 64 -43.38 37.73 -16.07
N VAL A 65 -43.52 38.46 -14.93
CA VAL A 65 -44.64 38.67 -13.96
C VAL A 65 -45.07 37.68 -12.85
N THR A 66 -45.05 38.24 -11.62
CA THR A 66 -46.05 38.16 -10.49
C THR A 66 -46.18 36.84 -9.74
N ALA A 67 -46.22 36.74 -8.40
CA ALA A 67 -46.38 37.61 -7.21
C ALA A 67 -45.87 36.74 -6.02
N ALA A 68 -45.69 37.11 -4.76
CA ALA A 68 -45.97 38.27 -3.91
C ALA A 68 -45.11 38.12 -2.64
N ALA A 69 -45.06 39.20 -1.88
CA ALA A 69 -44.25 39.48 -0.69
C ALA A 69 -44.31 38.46 0.46
N ALA A 70 -43.18 38.34 1.17
CA ALA A 70 -43.14 38.42 2.62
C ALA A 70 -41.84 39.12 3.06
N ASP A 71 -42.04 40.12 3.91
CA ASP A 71 -41.10 41.04 4.54
C ASP A 71 -40.48 40.37 5.78
N GLU A 72 -39.18 40.55 6.03
CA GLU A 72 -38.71 41.06 7.33
C GLU A 72 -37.19 41.33 7.31
N SER A 73 -36.87 42.56 7.68
CA SER A 73 -35.57 43.09 8.02
C SER A 73 -35.15 42.63 9.43
N GLY A 74 -33.90 42.20 9.62
CA GLY A 74 -33.41 41.93 10.97
C GLY A 74 -31.95 41.50 11.03
N ALA A 75 -31.11 42.44 11.47
CA ALA A 75 -29.66 42.29 11.68
C ALA A 75 -29.28 41.19 12.68
N SER A 76 -28.06 40.63 12.56
CA SER A 76 -26.93 41.02 13.41
C SER A 76 -25.78 40.02 13.28
N GLU A 77 -24.57 40.58 13.20
CA GLU A 77 -23.27 39.93 13.37
C GLU A 77 -23.22 39.07 14.65
N THR A 78 -22.54 37.92 14.57
CA THR A 78 -21.24 37.65 15.21
C THR A 78 -20.98 36.14 15.12
N VAL A 79 -20.01 35.72 14.32
CA VAL A 79 -19.38 34.41 14.49
C VAL A 79 -17.89 34.65 14.57
N GLU A 80 -17.36 34.24 15.71
CA GLU A 80 -15.99 34.42 16.15
C GLU A 80 -15.00 33.81 15.15
N GLU A 81 -14.02 34.62 14.80
CA GLU A 81 -12.84 34.26 14.04
C GLU A 81 -11.90 33.48 14.96
N ASP A 82 -12.03 32.15 14.99
CA ASP A 82 -10.95 31.30 15.50
C ASP A 82 -10.04 30.91 14.33
N SER A 83 -8.83 31.46 14.38
CA SER A 83 -7.76 31.26 13.42
C SER A 83 -7.40 29.78 13.31
N GLN A 84 -7.91 29.11 12.29
CA GLN A 84 -7.27 27.92 11.76
C GLN A 84 -6.03 28.36 10.98
N THR A 85 -4.88 28.29 11.63
CA THR A 85 -3.58 28.22 10.97
C THR A 85 -3.60 27.07 9.97
N VAL A 86 -3.73 27.44 8.69
CA VAL A 86 -3.58 26.57 7.53
C VAL A 86 -2.13 26.07 7.54
N SER A 87 -1.93 24.85 8.03
CA SER A 87 -0.71 24.09 7.73
C SER A 87 -1.01 23.29 6.47
N ASP A 88 -0.35 23.72 5.40
CA ASP A 88 -0.35 23.14 4.06
C ASP A 88 0.05 21.66 4.13
N ALA A 89 -0.94 20.77 4.23
CA ALA A 89 -0.73 19.33 4.15
C ALA A 89 -0.75 18.93 2.67
N SER A 90 0.45 18.94 2.09
CA SER A 90 0.75 18.35 0.79
C SER A 90 0.18 16.93 0.70
N THR A 91 -0.52 16.68 -0.41
CA THR A 91 -0.98 15.40 -0.97
C THR A 91 -0.62 14.14 -0.16
N GLY A 92 -1.47 13.78 0.79
CA GLY A 92 -1.38 12.52 1.53
C GLY A 92 -2.73 11.81 1.52
N THR A 93 -2.73 10.57 1.02
CA THR A 93 -3.83 9.60 1.12
C THR A 93 -4.51 9.68 2.48
N ILE A 94 -5.81 10.01 2.46
CA ILE A 94 -6.74 10.16 3.60
C ILE A 94 -6.27 9.36 4.83
N ALA A 95 -5.59 10.05 5.75
CA ALA A 95 -5.17 9.47 7.02
C ALA A 95 -6.42 9.14 7.85
N SER A 96 -6.45 7.94 8.45
CA SER A 96 -7.49 7.56 9.40
C SER A 96 -7.49 8.54 10.59
N PRO A 97 -8.64 8.93 11.15
CA PRO A 97 -8.71 9.95 12.19
C PRO A 97 -8.00 9.57 13.50
N SER A 98 -7.53 8.33 13.64
CA SER A 98 -6.83 7.81 14.81
C SER A 98 -5.31 7.97 14.75
N GLY A 99 -4.72 8.53 13.68
CA GLY A 99 -3.27 8.52 13.45
C GLY A 99 -2.73 7.14 13.05
N TRP A 100 -3.54 6.09 13.13
CA TRP A 100 -3.19 4.75 12.67
C TRP A 100 -3.38 4.63 11.16
N LEU A 101 -2.52 3.84 10.54
CA LEU A 101 -2.65 3.51 9.13
C LEU A 101 -3.75 2.46 8.95
N SER A 102 -4.54 2.62 7.89
CA SER A 102 -5.43 1.54 7.42
C SER A 102 -4.60 0.39 6.83
N GLU A 103 -5.17 -0.82 6.79
CA GLU A 103 -4.51 -1.95 6.12
C GLU A 103 -4.14 -1.63 4.66
N VAL A 104 -5.00 -0.87 3.96
CA VAL A 104 -4.75 -0.45 2.57
C VAL A 104 -3.50 0.42 2.48
N GLN A 105 -3.32 1.37 3.41
CA GLN A 105 -2.12 2.21 3.47
C GLN A 105 -0.87 1.39 3.80
N VAL A 106 -0.94 0.50 4.79
CA VAL A 106 0.20 -0.37 5.14
C VAL A 106 0.55 -1.30 3.98
N ARG A 107 -0.43 -1.88 3.31
CA ARG A 107 -0.20 -2.75 2.15
C ARG A 107 0.43 -1.99 0.99
N ALA A 108 0.06 -0.73 0.77
CA ALA A 108 0.69 0.11 -0.23
C ALA A 108 2.18 0.33 0.09
N LEU A 109 2.52 0.69 1.34
CA LEU A 109 3.91 0.83 1.79
C LEU A 109 4.69 -0.48 1.66
N VAL A 110 4.11 -1.58 2.13
CA VAL A 110 4.74 -2.90 2.09
C VAL A 110 5.03 -3.34 0.65
N THR A 111 4.15 -3.05 -0.30
CA THR A 111 4.33 -3.43 -1.71
C THR A 111 5.50 -2.70 -2.38
N GLU A 112 5.94 -1.57 -1.83
CA GLU A 112 7.10 -0.82 -2.35
C GLU A 112 8.43 -1.52 -2.00
N TYR A 113 8.52 -2.16 -0.83
CA TYR A 113 9.80 -2.67 -0.29
C TYR A 113 9.90 -4.19 -0.22
N PHE A 114 8.79 -4.90 -0.10
CA PHE A 114 8.75 -6.37 -0.01
C PHE A 114 8.48 -7.00 -1.37
N THR A 115 9.00 -8.21 -1.60
CA THR A 115 8.65 -9.00 -2.78
C THR A 115 7.16 -9.33 -2.77
N PRO A 116 6.52 -9.54 -3.95
CA PRO A 116 5.09 -9.84 -4.01
C PRO A 116 4.66 -11.06 -3.18
N GLU A 117 5.55 -12.05 -3.02
CA GLU A 117 5.28 -13.25 -2.22
C GLU A 117 5.17 -12.95 -0.71
N ASP A 118 5.88 -11.91 -0.26
CA ASP A 118 6.08 -11.57 1.16
C ASP A 118 5.11 -10.51 1.67
N VAL A 119 4.39 -9.80 0.78
CA VAL A 119 3.47 -8.72 1.14
C VAL A 119 2.47 -9.13 2.23
N ASN A 120 1.84 -10.30 2.08
CA ASN A 120 0.85 -10.77 3.06
C ASN A 120 1.48 -11.10 4.41
N THR A 121 2.74 -11.54 4.42
CA THR A 121 3.51 -11.83 5.64
C THR A 121 3.88 -10.54 6.35
N ALA A 122 4.41 -9.55 5.62
CA ALA A 122 4.76 -8.24 6.15
C ALA A 122 3.54 -7.50 6.73
N VAL A 123 2.39 -7.49 6.03
CA VAL A 123 1.16 -6.87 6.55
C VAL A 123 0.69 -7.54 7.85
N ARG A 124 0.76 -8.88 7.94
CA ARG A 124 0.41 -9.61 9.18
C ARG A 124 1.34 -9.28 10.33
N ILE A 125 2.63 -9.15 10.07
CA ILE A 125 3.62 -8.77 11.08
C ILE A 125 3.38 -7.33 11.54
N ALA A 126 3.22 -6.36 10.63
CA ALA A 126 2.93 -4.97 11.00
C ALA A 126 1.67 -4.85 11.88
N TRP A 127 0.62 -5.61 11.59
CA TRP A 127 -0.58 -5.65 12.45
C TRP A 127 -0.28 -6.20 13.84
N CYS A 128 0.50 -7.27 13.92
CA CYS A 128 0.81 -7.91 15.19
C CYS A 128 1.77 -7.07 16.06
N GLU A 129 2.76 -6.44 15.43
CA GLU A 129 3.80 -5.65 16.11
C GLU A 129 3.24 -4.32 16.65
N SER A 130 2.44 -3.60 15.86
CA SER A 130 2.00 -2.24 16.19
C SER A 130 0.51 -1.97 16.05
N ARG A 131 -0.29 -2.92 15.52
CA ARG A 131 -1.68 -2.69 15.10
C ARG A 131 -1.80 -1.58 14.05
N PHE A 132 -0.79 -1.46 13.18
CA PHE A 132 -0.66 -0.40 12.17
C PHE A 132 -0.49 1.01 12.73
N ASP A 133 0.01 1.13 13.96
CA ASP A 133 0.34 2.41 14.58
C ASP A 133 1.82 2.76 14.32
N PRO A 134 2.11 3.79 13.51
CA PRO A 134 3.49 4.23 13.27
C PRO A 134 4.17 4.78 14.54
N GLU A 135 3.40 5.24 15.53
CA GLU A 135 3.95 5.81 16.77
C GLU A 135 4.08 4.78 17.91
N ALA A 136 3.81 3.49 17.62
CA ALA A 136 3.85 2.44 18.63
C ALA A 136 5.23 2.33 19.32
N LEU A 137 5.22 2.37 20.65
CA LEU A 137 6.41 2.23 21.50
C LEU A 137 6.22 1.11 22.53
N ASP A 138 7.09 0.10 22.50
CA ASP A 138 7.20 -0.89 23.58
C ASP A 138 8.11 -0.36 24.70
N LEU A 139 7.52 -0.02 25.85
CA LEU A 139 8.25 0.50 27.02
C LEU A 139 9.24 -0.49 27.64
N ARG A 140 9.11 -1.79 27.37
CA ARG A 140 10.00 -2.82 27.93
C ARG A 140 11.27 -3.01 27.09
N THR A 141 11.14 -2.97 25.77
CA THR A 141 12.25 -3.22 24.84
C THR A 141 12.79 -1.94 24.21
N GLY A 142 12.03 -0.86 24.24
CA GLY A 142 12.29 0.38 23.51
C GLY A 142 12.00 0.26 22.02
N ALA A 143 11.33 -0.79 21.56
CA ALA A 143 11.00 -0.97 20.15
C ALA A 143 10.01 0.09 19.68
N VAL A 144 10.23 0.65 18.48
CA VAL A 144 9.43 1.75 17.94
C VAL A 144 8.96 1.46 16.52
N GLY A 145 7.80 2.00 16.17
CA GLY A 145 7.35 2.08 14.79
C GLY A 145 6.45 0.93 14.36
N LEU A 146 6.08 0.98 13.09
CA LEU A 146 5.16 0.04 12.44
C LEU A 146 5.62 -1.43 12.60
N PHE A 147 6.93 -1.66 12.55
CA PHE A 147 7.58 -2.97 12.65
C PHE A 147 8.39 -3.18 13.94
N GLN A 148 8.17 -2.34 14.98
CA GLN A 148 8.80 -2.46 16.30
C GLN A 148 10.33 -2.64 16.22
N HIS A 149 11.01 -1.68 15.58
CA HIS A 149 12.47 -1.70 15.45
C HIS A 149 13.15 -1.42 16.79
N LEU A 150 14.09 -2.27 17.16
CA LEU A 150 14.91 -2.07 18.36
C LEU A 150 15.90 -0.90 18.14
N PRO A 151 16.07 0.01 19.12
CA PRO A 151 16.89 1.21 18.97
C PRO A 151 18.34 0.92 18.57
N GLN A 152 18.93 -0.14 19.12
CA GLN A 152 20.32 -0.53 18.86
C GLN A 152 20.60 -0.95 17.40
N TYR A 153 19.56 -1.24 16.61
CA TYR A 153 19.70 -1.61 15.20
C TYR A 153 19.11 -0.57 14.25
N TRP A 154 18.44 0.47 14.78
CA TRP A 154 17.67 1.39 13.95
C TRP A 154 18.54 2.15 12.95
N GLU A 155 19.58 2.83 13.45
CA GLU A 155 20.46 3.67 12.62
C GLU A 155 21.04 2.88 11.44
N GLU A 156 21.62 1.71 11.70
CA GLU A 156 22.17 0.85 10.64
C GLU A 156 21.09 0.40 9.64
N ARG A 157 19.92 -0.04 10.10
CA ARG A 157 18.86 -0.52 9.20
C ARG A 157 18.28 0.59 8.34
N ALA A 158 18.04 1.76 8.93
CA ALA A 158 17.49 2.91 8.24
C ALA A 158 18.48 3.43 7.19
N ASP A 159 19.76 3.59 7.55
CA ASP A 159 20.82 3.99 6.62
C ASP A 159 20.91 3.03 5.42
N ASN A 160 20.96 1.73 5.67
CA ASN A 160 21.07 0.73 4.61
C ASN A 160 19.79 0.58 3.77
N ALA A 161 18.64 0.95 4.33
CA ALA A 161 17.37 1.02 3.60
C ALA A 161 17.22 2.32 2.78
N GLY A 162 18.17 3.26 2.88
CA GLY A 162 18.13 4.53 2.15
C GLY A 162 17.45 5.68 2.88
N PHE A 163 17.22 5.54 4.19
CA PHE A 163 16.55 6.52 5.05
C PHE A 163 17.46 7.02 6.18
N PRO A 164 18.64 7.59 5.88
CA PRO A 164 19.56 8.01 6.92
C PRO A 164 19.00 9.15 7.76
N GLY A 165 19.09 9.00 9.08
CA GLY A 165 18.57 9.97 10.05
C GLY A 165 17.04 10.05 10.15
N ALA A 166 16.30 9.13 9.50
CA ALA A 166 14.86 9.05 9.66
C ALA A 166 14.47 8.63 11.09
N ASP A 167 13.31 9.09 11.54
CA ASP A 167 12.71 8.65 12.80
C ASP A 167 12.06 7.26 12.62
N PRO A 168 12.16 6.33 13.60
CA PRO A 168 11.50 5.02 13.50
C PRO A 168 9.98 5.08 13.41
N THR A 169 9.37 6.22 13.75
CA THR A 169 7.93 6.48 13.58
C THR A 169 7.54 6.89 12.17
N ASP A 170 8.50 7.21 11.29
CA ASP A 170 8.23 7.38 9.87
C ASP A 170 7.81 6.01 9.28
N PRO A 171 6.57 5.87 8.79
CA PRO A 171 6.05 4.57 8.37
C PRO A 171 6.73 4.04 7.11
N GLU A 172 7.23 4.91 6.23
CA GLU A 172 7.95 4.53 5.03
C GLU A 172 9.34 4.00 5.41
N ALA A 173 10.11 4.76 6.18
CA ALA A 173 11.42 4.36 6.67
C ALA A 173 11.34 3.08 7.52
N SER A 174 10.32 2.97 8.39
CA SER A 174 10.08 1.78 9.21
C SER A 174 9.83 0.54 8.35
N THR A 175 9.05 0.68 7.27
CA THR A 175 8.76 -0.41 6.32
C THR A 175 9.98 -0.80 5.51
N ALA A 176 10.73 0.18 4.99
CA ALA A 176 11.95 -0.04 4.22
C ALA A 176 13.04 -0.73 5.07
N ALA A 177 13.25 -0.26 6.30
CA ALA A 177 14.18 -0.87 7.26
C ALA A 177 13.78 -2.32 7.61
N ALA A 178 12.47 -2.61 7.70
CA ALA A 178 11.97 -3.96 7.94
C ALA A 178 12.27 -4.89 6.76
N ALA A 179 11.99 -4.44 5.53
CA ALA A 179 12.31 -5.19 4.31
C ALA A 179 13.81 -5.46 4.20
N TRP A 180 14.65 -4.44 4.43
CA TRP A 180 16.10 -4.60 4.42
C TRP A 180 16.56 -5.65 5.45
N ALA A 181 16.03 -5.60 6.68
CA ALA A 181 16.41 -6.52 7.74
C ALA A 181 15.97 -7.98 7.45
N VAL A 182 14.85 -8.17 6.75
CA VAL A 182 14.43 -9.50 6.28
C VAL A 182 15.37 -10.03 5.20
N TYR A 183 15.69 -9.24 4.18
CA TYR A 183 16.44 -9.73 3.02
C TYR A 183 17.96 -9.76 3.21
N ASN A 184 18.50 -8.94 4.11
CA ASN A 184 19.95 -8.78 4.32
C ASN A 184 20.40 -9.09 5.74
N GLY A 185 19.46 -9.32 6.67
CA GLY A 185 19.72 -9.57 8.07
C GLY A 185 19.30 -10.97 8.53
N GLY A 186 18.44 -11.02 9.56
CA GLY A 186 18.04 -12.25 10.23
C GLY A 186 16.79 -12.94 9.65
N GLY A 187 16.29 -12.48 8.51
CA GLY A 187 15.04 -12.99 7.94
C GLY A 187 13.82 -12.67 8.82
N TRP A 188 12.75 -13.44 8.66
CA TRP A 188 11.51 -13.27 9.42
C TRP A 188 11.62 -13.58 10.92
N ASP A 189 12.71 -14.24 11.35
CA ASP A 189 12.94 -14.61 12.76
C ASP A 189 13.26 -13.41 13.67
N ILE A 190 13.52 -12.24 13.10
CA ILE A 190 13.83 -11.01 13.86
C ILE A 190 12.61 -10.40 14.54
N PHE A 191 11.40 -10.71 14.06
CA PHE A 191 10.15 -10.20 14.60
C PHE A 191 9.66 -11.11 15.73
N ALA A 192 9.09 -10.50 16.78
CA ALA A 192 8.50 -11.26 17.87
C ALA A 192 7.22 -11.95 17.39
N CYS A 193 6.49 -11.28 16.50
CA CYS A 193 5.32 -11.80 15.84
C CYS A 193 5.65 -12.81 14.74
N ARG A 194 4.80 -13.82 14.59
CA ARG A 194 4.91 -14.87 13.56
C ARG A 194 3.73 -14.74 12.60
N ALA A 195 4.01 -14.88 11.30
CA ALA A 195 3.04 -14.79 10.23
C ALA A 195 2.30 -16.10 9.93
#